data_AF-A0A9X5Z193-F1
#
_entry.id   AF-A0A9X5Z193-F1
#
_cell.length_a   1.000
_cell.length_b   1.000
_cell.length_c   1.000
_cell.angle_alpha   90.00
_cell.angle_beta   90.00
_cell.angle_gamma   90.00
#
_symmetry.space_group_name_H-M   'P 1'
#
loop_
_entity.id
_entity.type
_entity.pdbx_description
1 polymer ?
#
loop_
_entity_poly.entity_id
_entity_poly.type
_entity_poly.pdbx_seq_one_letter_code
_entity_poly.pdbx_strand_id
1 'polypeptide(L)' 'MMVTVLAEYTRHYNGRRPHRALQLQPPRPDHPIADLTTERIKRQPILGDLINEYELAA' A
#
# COMPACT_ATOMS: atom_id res chain seq x y z
N MET A 1 17.15 15.61 -6.81
CA MET A 1 16.84 14.78 -5.62
C MET A 1 15.43 15.00 -5.07
N MET A 2 14.96 16.24 -4.82
CA MET A 2 13.61 16.45 -4.25
C MET A 2 12.44 16.09 -5.19
N VAL A 3 12.57 16.38 -6.49
CA VAL A 3 11.51 16.14 -7.48
C VAL A 3 11.22 14.64 -7.69
N THR A 4 12.25 13.80 -7.60
CA THR A 4 12.12 12.34 -7.76
C THR A 4 11.38 11.71 -6.58
N VAL A 5 11.70 12.13 -5.35
CA VAL A 5 11.02 11.66 -4.13
C VAL A 5 9.53 12.05 -4.16
N LEU A 6 9.21 13.28 -4.59
CA LEU A 6 7.83 13.73 -4.68
C LEU A 6 7.03 12.99 -5.77
N ALA A 7 7.66 12.69 -6.90
CA ALA A 7 7.04 11.93 -7.98
C ALA A 7 6.77 10.47 -7.57
N GLU A 8 7.71 9.83 -6.86
CA GLU A 8 7.53 8.49 -6.30
C GLU A 8 6.45 8.47 -5.22
N TYR A 9 6.45 9.45 -4.32
CA TYR A 9 5.41 9.63 -3.31
C TYR A 9 4.03 9.79 -3.94
N THR A 10 3.90 10.65 -4.95
CA THR A 10 2.63 10.92 -5.62
C THR A 10 2.14 9.69 -6.38
N ARG A 11 3.04 8.98 -7.08
CA ARG A 11 2.69 7.73 -7.79
C ARG A 11 2.24 6.65 -6.81
N HIS A 12 2.92 6.51 -5.68
CA HIS A 12 2.58 5.57 -4.64
C HIS A 12 1.22 5.88 -3.99
N TYR A 13 0.98 7.15 -3.64
CA TYR A 13 -0.26 7.60 -3.02
C TYR A 13 -1.46 7.51 -3.97
N ASN A 14 -1.26 7.83 -5.26
CA ASN A 14 -2.33 7.81 -6.25
C ASN A 14 -2.56 6.42 -6.89
N GLY A 15 -1.55 5.54 -6.87
CA GLY A 15 -1.63 4.20 -7.44
C GLY A 15 -2.36 3.21 -6.53
N ARG A 16 -2.31 3.41 -5.21
CA ARG A 16 -3.11 2.63 -4.26
C ARG A 16 -4.50 3.25 -4.19
N ARG A 17 -5.52 2.44 -4.50
CA ARG A 17 -6.92 2.83 -4.59
C ARG A 17 -7.36 3.76 -3.44
N PRO A 18 -8.31 4.67 -3.70
CA PRO A 18 -8.60 5.79 -2.82
C PRO A 18 -8.99 5.33 -1.42
N HIS A 19 -8.24 5.81 -0.42
CA HIS A 19 -8.47 5.57 1.01
C HIS A 19 -9.78 6.17 1.55
N ARG A 20 -10.68 6.64 0.69
CA ARG A 20 -11.95 7.19 1.13
C ARG A 20 -12.96 7.18 -0.01
N ALA A 21 -13.95 6.29 0.07
CA ALA A 21 -15.27 6.67 -0.42
C ALA A 21 -15.73 7.92 0.36
N LEU A 22 -16.63 8.73 -0.22
CA LEU A 22 -17.19 9.94 0.41
C LEU A 22 -17.78 9.68 1.81
N GLN A 23 -18.06 8.42 2.15
CA GLN A 23 -18.61 7.96 3.42
C GLN A 23 -17.62 7.14 4.27
N LEU A 24 -16.31 7.25 4.03
CA LEU A 24 -15.29 6.43 4.70
C LEU A 24 -15.45 4.91 4.50
N GLN A 25 -16.31 4.48 3.58
CA GLN A 25 -16.53 3.07 3.34
C GLN A 25 -15.29 2.48 2.66
N PRO A 26 -14.71 1.39 3.19
CA PRO A 26 -13.63 0.70 2.50
C PRO A 26 -14.12 0.20 1.14
N PRO A 27 -13.28 0.26 0.09
CA PRO A 27 -13.62 -0.39 -1.17
C PRO A 27 -13.89 -1.88 -0.91
N ARG A 28 -14.88 -2.45 -1.61
CA ARG A 28 -15.10 -3.90 -1.54
C ARG A 28 -13.79 -4.59 -1.94
N PRO A 29 -13.28 -5.53 -1.12
CA PRO A 29 -12.05 -6.23 -1.46
C PRO A 29 -12.30 -7.08 -2.71
N ASP A 30 -11.42 -6.95 -3.70
CA ASP A 30 -11.43 -7.75 -4.94
C ASP A 30 -10.80 -9.15 -4.72
N HIS A 31 -10.38 -9.45 -3.50
CA HIS A 31 -9.69 -10.68 -3.09
C HIS A 31 -10.21 -11.16 -1.72
N PRO A 32 -10.11 -12.47 -1.41
CA PRO A 32 -10.46 -12.97 -0.09
C PRO A 32 -9.67 -12.24 1.01
N ILE A 33 -10.29 -12.08 2.18
CA ILE A 33 -9.62 -11.54 3.36
C ILE A 33 -8.59 -12.59 3.77
N ALA A 34 -7.32 -12.20 3.73
CA ALA A 34 -6.20 -13.01 4.15
C ALA A 34 -6.33 -13.47 5.60
N ASP A 35 -6.07 -14.76 5.84
CA ASP A 35 -5.94 -15.27 7.20
C ASP A 35 -4.52 -14.97 7.70
N LEU A 36 -4.40 -13.89 8.46
CA LEU A 36 -3.13 -13.41 9.02
C LEU A 36 -2.48 -14.40 10.00
N THR A 37 -3.17 -15.48 10.39
CA THR A 37 -2.57 -16.54 11.20
C THR A 37 -1.67 -17.48 10.38
N THR A 38 -1.90 -17.56 9.08
CA THR A 38 -1.19 -18.48 8.16
C THR A 38 -0.30 -17.73 7.17
N GLU A 39 -0.63 -16.48 6.85
CA GLU A 39 0.07 -15.70 5.85
C GLU A 39 1.26 -14.92 6.41
N ARG A 40 2.43 -15.12 5.79
CA ARG A 40 3.66 -14.42 6.19
C ARG A 40 3.66 -13.02 5.57
N ILE A 41 3.88 -11.97 6.35
CA ILE A 41 3.93 -10.60 5.80
C ILE A 41 5.36 -10.30 5.29
N LYS A 42 5.47 -9.89 4.03
CA LYS A 42 6.72 -9.38 3.41
C LYS A 42 6.76 -7.87 3.56
N ARG A 43 7.89 -7.34 4.08
CA ARG A 43 8.16 -5.91 4.17
C ARG A 43 9.09 -5.49 3.03
N GLN A 44 8.69 -4.49 2.27
CA GLN A 44 9.52 -3.89 1.22
C GLN A 44 9.73 -2.40 1.52
N PRO A 45 10.97 -1.96 1.80
CA PRO A 45 11.25 -0.54 1.89
C PRO A 45 11.18 0.10 0.50
N ILE A 46 10.54 1.25 0.42
CA ILE A 46 10.48 2.12 -0.74
C ILE A 46 10.90 3.54 -0.34
N LEU A 47 11.21 4.38 -1.33
CA LEU A 47 11.61 5.78 -1.10
C LEU A 47 12.84 5.92 -0.18
N GLY A 48 13.86 5.06 -0.36
CA GLY A 48 15.09 5.09 0.44
C GLY A 48 14.84 4.81 1.93
N ASP A 49 14.08 3.76 2.24
CA ASP A 49 13.65 3.33 3.58
C ASP A 49 12.66 4.27 4.31
N LEU A 50 12.31 5.42 3.72
CA LEU A 50 11.38 6.36 4.34
C LEU A 50 9.95 5.81 4.42
N ILE A 51 9.56 4.92 3.49
CA ILE A 51 8.24 4.30 3.45
C ILE A 51 8.43 2.79 3.39
N ASN A 52 7.61 2.04 4.14
CA ASN A 52 7.58 0.58 4.04
C ASN A 52 6.23 0.15 3.46
N GLU A 53 6.28 -0.67 2.41
CA GLU A 53 5.14 -1.42 1.90
C GLU A 53 5.11 -2.80 2.56
N TYR A 54 3.90 -3.31 2.76
CA TYR A 54 3.65 -4.62 3.35
C TYR A 54 2.73 -5.38 2.40
N GLU A 55 3.18 -6.55 1.98
CA GLU A 55 2.42 -7.45 1.10
C GLU A 55 2.34 -8.84 1.74
N LEU A 56 1.29 -9.57 1.38
CA LEU A 56 1.11 -10.95 1.78
C LEU A 56 2.10 -11.82 1.00
N ALA A 57 2.90 -12.60 1.72
CA ALA A 57 3.77 -13.60 1.12
C ALA A 57 2.97 -14.89 0.90
N ALA A 58 2.85 -15.26 -0.38
CA ALA A 58 2.58 -16.65 -0.76
C ALA A 58 3.66 -17.60 -0.22
#